data_AF-A0ABD0RH46-F1
#
_entry.id   AF-A0ABD0RH46-F1
#
_cell.length_a   1.000
_cell.length_b   1.000
_cell.length_c   1.000
_cell.angle_alpha   90.00
_cell.angle_beta   90.00
_cell.angle_gamma   90.00
#
_symmetry.space_group_name_H-M   'P 1'
#
loop_
_entity.id
_entity.type
_entity.pdbx_description
1 polymer ?
#
loop_
_entity_poly.entity_id
_entity_poly.type
_entity_poly.pdbx_seq_one_letter_code
_entity_poly.pdbx_strand_id
1 'polypeptide(L)' 'FCLELFSPHRKGETIKACKTETDGRLVMGKHQSYRLSAPSEEEREDWIQAI' A
#
# COMPACT_ATOMS: atom_id res chain seq x y z
N PHE A 1 1.98 -0.86 -14.57
CA PHE A 1 1.10 -2.01 -14.26
C PHE A 1 0.73 -1.93 -12.79
N CYS A 2 -0.55 -1.84 -12.42
CA CYS A 2 -0.92 -1.47 -11.03
C CYS A 2 -1.43 -2.66 -10.21
N LEU A 3 -1.15 -2.65 -8.90
CA LEU A 3 -1.78 -3.50 -7.88
C LEU A 3 -2.25 -2.64 -6.71
N GLU A 4 -3.18 -3.15 -5.89
CA GLU A 4 -3.76 -2.41 -4.77
C GLU A 4 -3.88 -3.29 -3.52
N LEU A 5 -3.27 -2.84 -2.42
CA LEU A 5 -3.43 -3.46 -1.11
C LEU A 5 -4.58 -2.77 -0.38
N PHE A 6 -5.61 -3.54 -0.02
CA PHE A 6 -6.78 -3.04 0.68
C PHE A 6 -7.30 -4.09 1.69
N SER A 7 -8.06 -3.63 2.69
CA SER A 7 -8.74 -4.54 3.62
C SER A 7 -10.10 -4.96 3.04
N PRO A 8 -10.30 -6.24 2.67
CA PRO A 8 -11.57 -6.69 2.11
C PRO A 8 -12.71 -6.66 3.14
N HIS A 9 -12.39 -6.87 4.42
CA HIS A 9 -13.38 -6.94 5.49
C HIS A 9 -13.72 -5.58 6.11
N ARG A 10 -12.85 -4.58 5.94
CA ARG A 10 -13.02 -3.24 6.52
C ARG A 10 -12.90 -2.16 5.45
N LYS A 11 -13.77 -2.27 4.45
CA LYS A 11 -13.82 -1.34 3.32
C LYS A 11 -14.08 0.08 3.82
N GLY A 12 -13.19 1.01 3.47
CA GLY A 12 -13.28 2.41 3.86
C GLY A 12 -12.54 2.77 5.16
N GLU A 13 -12.03 1.77 5.90
CA GLU A 13 -11.18 2.04 7.06
C GLU A 13 -9.72 2.28 6.68
N THR A 14 -9.03 3.08 7.49
CA THR A 14 -7.59 3.33 7.35
C THR A 14 -6.80 2.05 7.62
N ILE A 15 -5.90 1.69 6.70
CA ILE A 15 -4.94 0.61 6.89
C ILE A 15 -3.95 0.99 7.99
N LYS A 16 -3.79 0.11 8.97
CA LYS A 16 -2.82 0.27 10.04
C LYS A 16 -1.39 0.25 9.47
N ALA A 17 -0.77 1.41 9.40
CA ALA A 17 0.60 1.61 8.93
C ALA A 17 1.22 2.82 9.63
N CYS A 18 2.54 2.99 9.50
CA CYS A 18 3.25 4.20 9.92
C CYS A 18 4.11 4.75 8.77
N LYS A 19 4.39 6.05 8.83
CA LYS A 19 5.36 6.72 7.95
C LYS A 19 6.11 7.79 8.72
N THR A 20 7.25 8.20 8.17
CA THR A 20 8.01 9.35 8.68
C THR A 20 7.55 10.62 7.96
N GLU A 21 7.31 11.70 8.70
CA GLU A 21 7.11 13.04 8.14
C GLU A 21 8.46 13.71 7.83
N THR A 22 8.43 14.83 7.11
CA THR A 22 9.64 15.57 6.70
C THR A 22 10.45 16.08 7.90
N ASP A 23 9.83 16.22 9.06
CA ASP A 23 10.45 16.62 10.32
C ASP A 23 11.04 15.43 11.11
N GLY A 24 10.97 14.20 10.57
CA GLY A 24 11.49 12.99 11.18
C GLY A 24 10.53 12.28 12.14
N ARG A 25 9.32 12.82 12.37
CA ARG A 25 8.35 12.19 13.28
C ARG A 25 7.68 10.97 12.64
N LEU A 26 7.52 9.90 13.41
CA LEU A 26 6.69 8.76 13.04
C LEU A 26 5.20 9.07 13.28
N VAL A 27 4.39 8.92 12.24
CA VAL A 27 2.94 9.15 12.28
C VAL A 27 2.18 8.00 11.66
N MET A 28 0.90 7.87 11.99
CA MET A 28 0.01 6.87 11.37
C MET A 28 -0.25 7.21 9.90
N GLY A 29 -0.21 6.18 9.05
CA GLY A 29 -0.64 6.29 7.65
C GLY A 29 -2.11 6.69 7.53
N LYS A 30 -2.48 7.37 6.45
CA LYS A 30 -3.86 7.84 6.20
C LYS A 30 -4.54 7.13 5.02
N HIS A 31 -3.93 6.06 4.53
CA HIS A 31 -4.39 5.33 3.36
C HIS A 31 -5.48 4.33 3.73
N GLN A 32 -6.59 4.33 2.97
CA GLN A 32 -7.58 3.25 3.00
C GLN A 32 -7.16 2.09 2.08
N SER A 33 -6.31 2.38 1.10
CA SER A 33 -5.63 1.42 0.24
C SER A 33 -4.28 1.95 -0.21
N TYR A 34 -3.36 1.03 -0.52
CA TYR A 34 -2.08 1.35 -1.13
C TYR A 34 -2.08 0.86 -2.58
N ARG A 35 -2.15 1.82 -3.52
CA ARG A 35 -1.96 1.53 -4.93
C ARG A 35 -0.49 1.64 -5.29
N LEU A 36 0.05 0.55 -5.82
CA LEU A 36 1.44 0.43 -6.26
C LEU A 36 1.46 0.29 -7.78
N SER A 37 2.51 0.77 -8.41
CA SER A 37 2.74 0.62 -9.85
C SER A 37 4.07 -0.08 -10.07
N ALA A 38 4.02 -1.22 -10.76
CA ALA A 38 5.19 -1.93 -11.26
C ALA A 38 5.58 -1.42 -12.67
N PRO A 39 6.88 -1.43 -12.99
CA PRO A 39 7.44 -1.13 -14.32
C PRO A 39 6.92 -2.04 -15.44
N SER A 40 6.69 -3.33 -15.17
CA SER A 40 6.23 -4.34 -16.14
C SER A 40 5.07 -5.19 -15.60
N GLU A 41 4.44 -5.98 -16.48
CA GLU A 41 3.40 -6.94 -16.08
C GLU A 41 3.98 -8.09 -15.26
N GLU A 42 5.13 -8.62 -15.68
CA GLU A 42 5.86 -9.69 -15.00
C GLU A 42 6.21 -9.27 -13.56
N GLU A 43 6.78 -8.07 -13.39
CA GLU A 43 7.13 -7.58 -12.06
C GLU A 43 5.88 -7.34 -11.21
N ARG A 44 4.76 -6.86 -11.79
CA ARG A 44 3.48 -6.76 -11.05
C ARG A 44 3.05 -8.12 -10.52
N GLU A 45 3.11 -9.16 -11.35
CA GLU A 45 2.71 -10.52 -10.95
C GLU A 45 3.62 -11.08 -9.86
N ASP A 46 4.94 -10.89 -10.00
CA ASP A 46 5.91 -11.28 -8.97
C ASP A 46 5.61 -10.59 -7.62
N TRP A 47 5.31 -9.30 -7.64
CA TRP A 47 4.89 -8.56 -6.45
C TRP A 47 3.58 -9.10 -5.85
N ILE A 48 2.59 -9.47 -6.69
CA ILE A 48 1.32 -10.03 -6.22
C ILE A 48 1.50 -11.41 -5.60
N GLN A 49 2.36 -12.27 -6.17
CA GLN A 49 2.64 -13.61 -5.65
C GLN A 49 3.41 -13.58 -4.32
N ALA A 50 4.26 -12.57 -4.13
CA ALA A 50 5.12 -12.45 -2.97
C ALA A 50 4.47 -11.80 -1.74
N ILE A 51 3.38 -11.04 -1.91
CA ILE A 51 2.65 -10.31 -0.85
C ILE A 51 1.51 -11.16 -0.29
#